data_AF-A0A453MTT2-F1
#
_entry.id   AF-A0A453MTT2-F1
#
_cell.length_a   1.000
_cell.length_b   1.000
_cell.length_c   1.000
_cell.angle_alpha   90.00
_cell.angle_beta   90.00
_cell.angle_gamma   90.00
#
_symmetry.space_group_name_H-M   'P 1'
#
loop_
_entity.id
_entity.type
_entity.pdbx_description
1 polymer ?
#
loop_
_entity_poly.entity_id
_entity_poly.type
_entity_poly.pdbx_seq_one_letter_code
_entity_poly.pdbx_strand_id
1 'polypeptide(L)'
;GLRLRECILSHILSSPSKAAFSPLRRLLSATAAPVFPNPISFAVEDYLVGTCGLTRPQAPKASKKLSHLKSPTNPDNVLAFLAGLGLSGADAAAIVAKDPRLLCAKVDKTLAPVVAGLTGLGLSSPEIGQLVSLARTRFRCRPVVSRLQYYLPLFGSFDNLLRLLKRESNLLSIDLDKVVKPNVVFLRECGLGDCEILPS
;
A
#
# COMPACT_ATOMS: atom_id res chain seq x y z
N GLY A 1 -15.23 51.45 -39.72
CA GLY A 1 -16.49 51.97 -40.27
C GLY A 1 -17.51 50.86 -40.26
N LEU A 2 -18.72 51.01 -39.69
CA LEU A 2 -19.87 51.69 -40.34
C LEU A 2 -20.06 51.11 -41.75
N ARG A 3 -21.12 50.38 -42.14
CA ARG A 3 -22.58 50.61 -41.99
C ARG A 3 -23.33 49.36 -42.52
N LEU A 4 -24.41 48.90 -41.85
CA LEU A 4 -25.84 49.05 -42.22
C LEU A 4 -26.24 48.39 -43.56
N ARG A 5 -27.15 47.41 -43.59
CA ARG A 5 -28.65 47.54 -43.68
C ARG A 5 -29.05 48.32 -44.95
N GLU A 6 -30.00 47.91 -45.80
CA GLU A 6 -31.27 47.19 -45.61
C GLU A 6 -31.97 47.04 -46.99
N CYS A 7 -33.14 46.36 -47.02
CA CYS A 7 -34.30 46.65 -47.89
C CYS A 7 -34.26 46.24 -49.38
N ILE A 8 -35.33 45.77 -50.08
CA ILE A 8 -36.79 45.74 -49.89
C ILE A 8 -37.42 44.64 -50.77
N LEU A 9 -38.62 44.22 -50.35
CA LEU A 9 -39.64 43.35 -50.96
C LEU A 9 -40.02 43.59 -52.43
N SER A 10 -40.41 42.52 -53.12
CA SER A 10 -41.60 42.56 -54.01
C SER A 10 -42.25 41.19 -54.24
N HIS A 11 -43.53 41.18 -53.87
CA HIS A 11 -44.67 40.30 -54.10
C HIS A 11 -44.70 39.37 -55.33
N ILE A 12 -45.18 38.13 -55.13
CA ILE A 12 -45.94 37.36 -56.13
C ILE A 12 -47.20 36.77 -55.48
N LEU A 13 -48.35 37.02 -56.11
CA LEU A 13 -49.69 36.56 -55.76
C LEU A 13 -50.03 35.20 -56.43
N SER A 14 -50.80 34.38 -55.68
CA SER A 14 -51.92 33.53 -56.13
C SER A 14 -51.66 32.17 -56.85
N SER A 15 -51.66 31.08 -56.05
CA SER A 15 -52.49 29.82 -56.05
C SER A 15 -53.22 29.29 -57.32
N PRO A 16 -53.74 28.02 -57.32
CA PRO A 16 -53.30 26.76 -56.68
C PRO A 16 -53.43 25.49 -57.60
N SER A 17 -52.85 24.34 -57.23
CA SER A 17 -53.36 23.03 -57.69
C SER A 17 -53.00 21.88 -56.74
N LYS A 18 -53.81 20.82 -56.78
CA LYS A 18 -54.21 19.89 -55.72
C LYS A 18 -53.26 18.72 -55.39
N ALA A 19 -53.34 18.34 -54.11
CA ALA A 19 -53.36 16.99 -53.50
C ALA A 19 -52.11 16.09 -53.50
N ALA A 20 -51.65 15.71 -52.31
CA ALA A 20 -51.76 14.35 -51.74
C ALA A 20 -51.09 14.25 -50.35
N PHE A 21 -51.57 13.32 -49.53
CA PHE A 21 -51.35 13.19 -48.09
C PHE A 21 -50.01 12.57 -47.64
N SER A 22 -49.67 12.82 -46.36
CA SER A 22 -48.90 12.00 -45.39
C SER A 22 -47.42 12.39 -45.09
N PRO A 23 -46.85 12.00 -43.93
CA PRO A 23 -47.22 12.42 -42.58
C PRO A 23 -46.04 13.02 -41.78
N LEU A 24 -46.38 13.66 -40.65
CA LEU A 24 -45.50 14.22 -39.62
C LEU A 24 -44.30 13.31 -39.25
N ARG A 25 -43.07 13.69 -39.63
CA ARG A 25 -41.86 13.19 -38.98
C ARG A 25 -41.49 14.08 -37.79
N ARG A 26 -41.96 13.62 -36.64
CA ARG A 26 -41.57 13.95 -35.26
C ARG A 26 -40.05 14.14 -35.15
N LEU A 27 -39.60 15.35 -34.81
CA LEU A 27 -38.21 15.64 -34.44
C LEU A 27 -37.90 14.94 -33.12
N LEU A 28 -37.04 13.91 -33.16
CA LEU A 28 -36.47 13.29 -31.97
C LEU A 28 -35.35 14.21 -31.46
N SER A 29 -35.66 14.96 -30.39
CA SER A 29 -34.65 15.65 -29.59
C SER A 29 -33.75 14.61 -28.92
N ALA A 30 -32.49 14.53 -29.35
CA ALA A 30 -31.49 13.68 -28.72
C ALA A 30 -31.05 14.32 -27.40
N THR A 31 -31.67 13.92 -26.29
CA THR A 31 -31.10 14.13 -24.96
C THR A 31 -29.83 13.30 -24.86
N ALA A 32 -28.66 13.95 -24.84
CA ALA A 32 -27.42 13.30 -24.43
C ALA A 32 -27.64 12.71 -23.03
N ALA A 33 -27.52 11.39 -22.91
CA ALA A 33 -27.53 10.75 -21.61
C ALA A 33 -26.42 11.39 -20.74
N PRO A 34 -26.65 11.63 -19.44
CA PRO A 34 -25.56 12.03 -18.57
C PRO A 34 -24.49 10.93 -18.66
N VAL A 35 -23.29 11.31 -19.09
CA VAL A 35 -22.11 10.48 -18.95
C VAL A 35 -21.93 10.33 -17.44
N PHE A 36 -22.42 9.23 -16.88
CA PHE A 36 -22.03 8.84 -15.54
C PHE A 36 -20.52 8.70 -15.58
N PRO A 37 -19.75 9.47 -14.78
CA PRO A 37 -18.33 9.20 -14.68
C PRO A 37 -18.22 7.73 -14.28
N ASN A 38 -17.49 6.95 -15.08
CA ASN A 38 -17.09 5.60 -14.71
C ASN A 38 -16.68 5.65 -13.23
N PRO A 39 -17.10 4.69 -12.37
CA PRO A 39 -16.69 4.71 -10.97
C PRO A 39 -15.18 4.85 -10.96
N ILE A 40 -14.69 5.98 -10.43
CA ILE A 40 -13.29 6.38 -10.49
C ILE A 40 -12.54 5.21 -9.88
N SER A 41 -11.84 4.45 -10.71
CA SER A 41 -11.07 3.32 -10.24
C SER A 41 -10.02 3.87 -9.30
N PHE A 42 -9.82 3.20 -8.17
CA PHE A 42 -8.85 3.64 -7.18
C PHE A 42 -7.46 3.74 -7.84
N ALA A 43 -6.97 4.96 -8.01
CA ALA A 43 -5.70 5.27 -8.64
C ALA A 43 -4.55 4.95 -7.66
N VAL A 44 -4.16 3.68 -7.60
CA VAL A 44 -3.17 3.17 -6.64
C VAL A 44 -1.85 3.92 -6.72
N GLU A 45 -1.38 4.29 -7.92
CA GLU A 45 -0.11 5.00 -8.07
C GLU A 45 -0.17 6.42 -7.49
N ASP A 46 -1.24 7.16 -7.77
CA ASP A 46 -1.44 8.50 -7.22
C ASP A 46 -1.60 8.45 -5.69
N TYR A 47 -2.30 7.44 -5.18
CA TYR A 47 -2.41 7.20 -3.73
C TYR A 47 -1.05 6.90 -3.09
N LEU A 48 -0.23 6.05 -3.72
CA LEU A 48 1.09 5.72 -3.20
C LEU A 48 2.00 6.96 -3.13
N VAL A 49 1.91 7.87 -4.11
CA VAL A 49 2.69 9.11 -4.11
C VAL A 49 2.12 10.13 -3.13
N GLY A 50 0.82 10.44 -3.24
CA GLY A 50 0.18 11.53 -2.51
C GLY A 50 -0.12 11.21 -1.04
N THR A 51 -0.37 9.95 -0.71
CA THR A 51 -0.73 9.53 0.67
C THR A 51 0.37 8.70 1.33
N CYS A 52 0.93 7.72 0.62
CA CYS A 52 1.99 6.88 1.22
C CYS A 52 3.38 7.51 1.17
N GLY A 53 3.55 8.65 0.50
CA GLY A 53 4.84 9.36 0.41
C GLY A 53 5.90 8.67 -0.46
N LEU A 54 5.49 7.75 -1.35
CA LEU A 54 6.43 7.15 -2.30
C LEU A 54 6.85 8.17 -3.36
N THR A 55 8.08 8.02 -3.85
CA THR A 55 8.52 8.79 -5.01
C THR A 55 7.83 8.29 -6.29
N ARG A 56 7.65 9.17 -7.29
CA ARG A 56 7.08 8.78 -8.59
C ARG A 56 7.78 7.57 -9.23
N PRO A 57 9.11 7.40 -9.15
CA PRO A 57 9.77 6.20 -9.67
C PRO A 57 9.46 4.90 -8.90
N GLN A 58 9.12 4.99 -7.60
CA GLN A 58 8.79 3.81 -6.79
C GLN A 58 7.36 3.32 -7.03
N ALA A 59 6.43 4.24 -7.30
CA ALA A 59 5.00 3.94 -7.37
C ALA A 59 4.62 2.87 -8.41
N PRO A 60 5.12 2.87 -9.67
CA PRO A 60 4.74 1.86 -10.66
C PRO A 60 5.18 0.43 -10.31
N LYS A 61 6.30 0.29 -9.59
CA LYS A 61 6.75 -1.03 -9.12
C LYS A 61 5.89 -1.51 -7.96
N ALA A 62 5.48 -0.60 -7.09
CA ALA A 62 4.65 -0.90 -5.94
C ALA A 62 3.19 -1.21 -6.31
N SER A 63 2.60 -0.44 -7.23
CA SER A 63 1.23 -0.58 -7.70
C SER A 63 0.96 -1.97 -8.30
N LYS A 64 1.92 -2.54 -9.03
CA LYS A 64 1.85 -3.90 -9.57
C LYS A 64 1.60 -4.97 -8.50
N LYS A 65 2.07 -4.76 -7.26
CA LYS A 65 1.83 -5.69 -6.14
C LYS A 65 0.47 -5.48 -5.46
N LEU A 66 -0.26 -4.45 -5.87
CA LEU A 66 -1.51 -3.96 -5.29
C LEU A 66 -2.66 -3.94 -6.31
N SER A 67 -2.56 -4.72 -7.39
CA SER A 67 -3.55 -4.76 -8.48
C SER A 67 -4.98 -5.08 -8.06
N HIS A 68 -5.17 -5.70 -6.89
CA HIS A 68 -6.50 -6.04 -6.35
C HIS A 68 -7.07 -4.98 -5.41
N LEU A 69 -6.31 -3.93 -5.09
CA LEU A 69 -6.72 -2.89 -4.17
C LEU A 69 -7.70 -1.94 -4.85
N LYS A 70 -8.90 -1.79 -4.29
CA LYS A 70 -10.01 -1.03 -4.90
C LYS A 70 -10.42 0.22 -4.11
N SER A 71 -9.83 0.45 -2.94
CA SER A 71 -10.21 1.52 -2.02
C SER A 71 -9.03 1.84 -1.09
N PRO A 72 -8.89 3.10 -0.63
CA PRO A 72 -7.88 3.49 0.34
C PRO A 72 -8.18 3.04 1.78
N THR A 73 -9.41 2.59 2.09
CA THR A 73 -9.83 2.32 3.48
C THR A 73 -8.91 1.36 4.24
N ASN A 74 -8.52 0.23 3.64
CA ASN A 74 -7.61 -0.71 4.31
C ASN A 74 -6.17 -0.17 4.40
N PRO A 75 -5.57 0.38 3.32
CA PRO A 75 -4.30 1.09 3.38
C PRO A 75 -4.24 2.17 4.46
N ASP A 76 -5.27 3.01 4.58
CA ASP A 76 -5.34 4.09 5.57
C ASP A 76 -5.35 3.53 7.00
N ASN A 77 -6.11 2.46 7.24
CA ASN A 77 -6.10 1.75 8.53
C ASN A 77 -4.71 1.17 8.85
N VAL A 78 -4.00 0.64 7.85
CA VAL A 78 -2.63 0.13 8.04
C VAL A 78 -1.67 1.28 8.35
N LEU A 79 -1.75 2.41 7.63
CA LEU A 79 -0.90 3.57 7.88
C LEU A 79 -1.14 4.16 9.28
N ALA A 80 -2.41 4.29 9.69
CA ALA A 80 -2.76 4.74 11.04
C ALA A 80 -2.24 3.77 12.11
N PHE A 81 -2.32 2.46 11.87
CA PHE A 81 -1.75 1.46 12.77
C PHE A 81 -0.23 1.60 12.91
N LEU A 82 0.50 1.82 11.79
CA LEU A 82 1.95 2.05 11.82
C LEU A 82 2.31 3.33 12.58
N ALA A 83 1.54 4.41 12.40
CA ALA A 83 1.72 5.64 13.15
C ALA A 83 1.52 5.42 14.67
N GLY A 84 0.56 4.57 15.05
CA GLY A 84 0.36 4.14 16.46
C GLY A 84 1.53 3.37 17.06
N LEU A 85 2.43 2.82 16.24
CA LEU A 85 3.70 2.22 16.66
C LEU A 85 4.86 3.22 16.71
N GLY A 86 4.60 4.51 16.47
CA GLY A 86 5.60 5.58 16.47
C GLY A 86 6.37 5.72 15.16
N LEU A 87 5.93 5.08 14.06
CA LEU A 87 6.56 5.24 12.75
C LEU A 87 6.18 6.59 12.13
N SER A 88 7.20 7.32 11.65
CA SER A 88 6.96 8.55 10.89
C SER A 88 6.37 8.24 9.50
N GLY A 89 5.80 9.25 8.84
CA GLY A 89 5.36 9.11 7.45
C GLY A 89 6.49 8.68 6.51
N ALA A 90 7.73 9.15 6.77
CA ALA A 90 8.90 8.75 5.98
C ALA A 90 9.29 7.28 6.22
N ASP A 91 9.21 6.80 7.46
CA ASP A 91 9.45 5.39 7.77
C ASP A 91 8.38 4.50 7.12
N ALA A 92 7.11 4.90 7.22
CA ALA A 92 6.01 4.22 6.56
C ALA A 92 6.21 4.16 5.04
N ALA A 93 6.61 5.26 4.41
CA ALA A 93 6.94 5.30 2.97
C ALA A 93 8.07 4.32 2.62
N ALA A 94 9.14 4.27 3.42
CA ALA A 94 10.25 3.35 3.22
C ALA A 94 9.84 1.88 3.38
N ILE A 95 8.96 1.58 4.35
CA ILE A 95 8.38 0.25 4.55
C ILE A 95 7.52 -0.14 3.35
N VAL A 96 6.59 0.72 2.93
CA VAL A 96 5.67 0.48 1.80
C VAL A 96 6.46 0.30 0.50
N ALA A 97 7.54 1.07 0.28
CA ALA A 97 8.39 0.91 -0.89
C ALA A 97 9.05 -0.49 -0.95
N LYS A 98 9.50 -1.01 0.20
CA LYS A 98 10.08 -2.36 0.30
C LYS A 98 9.01 -3.46 0.19
N ASP A 99 7.86 -3.22 0.81
CA ASP A 99 6.79 -4.19 0.92
C ASP A 99 5.37 -3.59 0.76
N PRO A 100 4.96 -3.31 -0.49
CA PRO A 100 3.67 -2.67 -0.77
C PRO A 100 2.47 -3.47 -0.25
N ARG A 101 2.56 -4.81 -0.26
CA ARG A 101 1.48 -5.70 0.17
C ARG A 101 1.14 -5.54 1.67
N LEU A 102 1.95 -4.81 2.44
CA LEU A 102 1.63 -4.48 3.83
C LEU A 102 0.32 -3.68 3.90
N LEU A 103 0.06 -2.82 2.91
CA LEU A 103 -1.18 -2.05 2.79
C LEU A 103 -2.43 -2.92 2.57
N CYS A 104 -2.26 -4.20 2.25
CA CYS A 104 -3.36 -5.17 2.13
C CYS A 104 -3.54 -6.03 3.38
N ALA A 105 -2.70 -5.86 4.41
CA ALA A 105 -2.82 -6.62 5.64
C ALA A 105 -4.09 -6.22 6.39
N LYS A 106 -4.73 -7.19 7.04
CA LYS A 106 -5.84 -6.93 7.96
C LYS A 106 -5.24 -6.58 9.31
N VAL A 107 -5.48 -5.36 9.79
CA VAL A 107 -4.93 -4.88 11.06
C VAL A 107 -5.32 -5.82 12.20
N ASP A 108 -6.62 -6.13 12.32
CA ASP A 108 -7.20 -6.99 13.35
C ASP A 108 -6.73 -8.45 13.29
N LYS A 109 -6.53 -9.00 12.07
CA LYS A 109 -6.21 -10.45 11.90
C LYS A 109 -4.74 -10.76 11.70
N THR A 110 -3.92 -9.75 11.39
CA THR A 110 -2.53 -9.96 10.99
C THR A 110 -1.58 -9.10 11.80
N LEU A 111 -1.74 -7.77 11.78
CA LEU A 111 -0.75 -6.88 12.39
C LEU A 111 -0.91 -6.81 13.91
N ALA A 112 -2.12 -6.62 14.41
CA ALA A 112 -2.39 -6.53 15.85
C ALA A 112 -2.01 -7.81 16.62
N PRO A 113 -2.28 -9.05 16.12
CA PRO A 113 -1.81 -10.26 16.79
C PRO A 113 -0.28 -10.38 16.84
N VAL A 114 0.42 -9.93 15.79
CA VAL A 114 1.89 -9.90 15.78
C VAL A 114 2.39 -8.92 16.83
N VAL A 115 1.87 -7.69 16.84
CA VAL A 115 2.25 -6.68 17.83
C VAL A 115 1.97 -7.15 19.26
N ALA A 116 0.79 -7.72 19.52
CA ALA A 116 0.46 -8.29 20.83
C ALA A 116 1.44 -9.39 21.25
N GLY A 117 1.83 -10.28 20.32
CA GLY A 117 2.85 -11.29 20.58
C GLY A 117 4.22 -10.70 20.92
N LEU A 118 4.65 -9.66 20.21
CA LEU A 118 5.91 -8.96 20.49
C LEU A 118 5.89 -8.19 21.81
N THR A 119 4.77 -7.56 22.14
CA THR A 119 4.55 -6.95 23.46
C THR A 119 4.61 -8.02 24.56
N GLY A 120 4.07 -9.21 24.32
CA GLY A 120 4.21 -10.35 25.23
C GLY A 120 5.64 -10.86 25.41
N LEU A 121 6.56 -10.52 24.49
CA LEU A 121 8.01 -10.77 24.63
C LEU A 121 8.74 -9.61 25.33
N GLY A 122 8.02 -8.58 25.79
CA GLY A 122 8.57 -7.44 26.50
C GLY A 122 8.99 -6.25 25.63
N LEU A 123 8.68 -6.26 24.32
CA LEU A 123 9.02 -5.14 23.44
C LEU A 123 8.01 -3.99 23.58
N SER A 124 8.54 -2.77 23.67
CA SER A 124 7.79 -1.52 23.64
C SER A 124 7.31 -1.16 22.23
N SER A 125 6.30 -0.29 22.11
CA SER A 125 5.81 0.17 20.79
C SER A 125 6.90 0.75 19.89
N PRO A 126 7.82 1.61 20.37
CA PRO A 126 8.93 2.11 19.55
C PRO A 126 9.88 1.02 19.06
N GLU A 127 10.21 0.03 19.89
CA GLU A 127 11.04 -1.12 19.49
C GLU A 127 10.34 -1.96 18.42
N ILE A 128 9.03 -2.20 18.58
CA ILE A 128 8.22 -2.87 17.56
C ILE A 128 8.21 -2.06 16.26
N GLY A 129 8.10 -0.73 16.32
CA GLY A 129 8.23 0.17 15.18
C GLY A 129 9.56 -0.03 14.44
N GLN A 130 10.68 -0.01 15.16
CA GLN A 130 12.01 -0.25 14.57
C GLN A 130 12.12 -1.63 13.93
N LEU A 131 11.55 -2.65 14.57
CA LEU A 131 11.50 -4.01 14.04
C LEU A 131 10.68 -4.08 12.74
N VAL A 132 9.54 -3.38 12.64
CA VAL A 132 8.73 -3.31 11.40
C VAL A 132 9.59 -2.80 10.24
N SER A 133 10.36 -1.73 10.47
CA SER A 133 11.24 -1.11 9.48
C SER A 133 12.32 -2.04 8.93
N LEU A 134 12.79 -3.00 9.75
CA LEU A 134 13.86 -3.93 9.41
C LEU A 134 13.36 -5.30 8.95
N ALA A 135 12.22 -5.76 9.46
CA ALA A 135 11.70 -7.10 9.19
C ALA A 135 11.15 -7.27 7.76
N ARG A 136 11.04 -6.19 6.98
CA ARG A 136 10.59 -6.21 5.58
C ARG A 136 9.28 -7.01 5.45
N THR A 137 9.24 -7.97 4.53
CA THR A 137 8.06 -8.82 4.27
C THR A 137 7.73 -9.80 5.40
N ARG A 138 8.63 -10.00 6.37
CA ARG A 138 8.48 -10.98 7.45
C ARG A 138 7.63 -10.46 8.60
N PHE A 139 7.50 -9.14 8.77
CA PHE A 139 6.73 -8.57 9.89
C PHE A 139 5.28 -9.07 9.90
N ARG A 140 4.64 -9.17 8.73
CA ARG A 140 3.27 -9.68 8.60
C ARG A 140 3.14 -11.21 8.59
N CYS A 141 4.24 -11.95 8.76
CA CYS A 141 4.22 -13.41 8.79
C CYS A 141 4.08 -13.92 10.23
N ARG A 142 3.10 -14.81 10.48
CA ARG A 142 2.87 -15.39 11.82
C ARG A 142 4.11 -15.90 12.56
N PRO A 143 5.09 -16.59 11.93
CA PRO A 143 6.20 -17.13 12.68
C PRO A 143 7.25 -16.08 13.07
N VAL A 144 7.03 -14.78 12.82
CA VAL A 144 7.94 -13.71 13.27
C VAL A 144 8.05 -13.67 14.79
N VAL A 145 6.93 -13.86 15.50
CA VAL A 145 6.89 -13.84 16.97
C VAL A 145 7.70 -15.01 17.53
N SER A 146 7.44 -16.23 17.07
CA SER A 146 8.20 -17.42 17.50
C SER A 146 9.68 -17.34 17.16
N ARG A 147 10.04 -16.68 16.05
CA ARG A 147 11.46 -16.44 15.73
C ARG A 147 12.12 -15.51 16.73
N LEU A 148 11.45 -14.42 17.05
CA LEU A 148 11.98 -13.42 17.97
C LEU A 148 12.01 -13.92 19.41
N GLN A 149 11.06 -14.78 19.79
CA GLN A 149 11.10 -15.50 21.07
C GLN A 149 12.39 -16.33 21.24
N TYR A 150 12.96 -16.84 20.15
CA TYR A 150 14.24 -17.55 20.19
C TYR A 150 15.44 -16.60 20.11
N TYR A 151 15.39 -15.60 19.21
CA TYR A 151 16.52 -14.70 18.98
C TYR A 151 16.78 -13.71 20.12
N LEU A 152 15.74 -13.21 20.79
CA LEU A 152 15.89 -12.26 21.90
C LEU A 152 16.79 -12.78 23.02
N PRO A 153 16.54 -13.97 23.60
CA PRO A 153 17.44 -14.52 24.62
C PRO A 153 18.81 -14.91 24.04
N LEU A 154 18.87 -15.38 22.79
CA LEU A 154 20.15 -15.74 22.15
C LEU A 154 21.10 -14.55 22.01
N PHE A 155 20.57 -13.36 21.70
CA PHE A 155 21.38 -12.14 21.52
C PHE A 155 21.44 -11.26 22.77
N GLY A 156 20.78 -11.66 23.85
CA GLY A 156 20.78 -10.99 25.15
C GLY A 156 19.99 -9.68 25.23
N SER A 157 19.83 -8.95 24.13
CA SER A 157 19.07 -7.70 24.09
C SER A 157 18.43 -7.43 22.72
N PHE A 158 17.40 -6.57 22.73
CA PHE A 158 16.77 -6.09 21.49
C PHE A 158 17.75 -5.27 20.64
N ASP A 159 18.62 -4.46 21.23
CA ASP A 159 19.62 -3.66 20.50
C ASP A 159 20.62 -4.53 19.73
N ASN A 160 21.08 -5.64 20.32
CA ASN A 160 21.97 -6.58 19.65
C ASN A 160 21.29 -7.26 18.46
N LEU A 161 20.03 -7.70 18.67
CA LEU A 161 19.20 -8.21 17.59
C LEU A 161 19.00 -7.16 16.48
N LEU A 162 18.79 -5.89 16.83
CA LEU A 162 18.61 -4.81 15.87
C LEU A 162 19.86 -4.57 15.03
N ARG A 163 21.05 -4.54 15.66
CA ARG A 163 22.35 -4.47 14.98
C ARG A 163 22.49 -5.60 13.96
N LEU A 164 22.12 -6.81 14.36
CA LEU A 164 22.13 -7.98 13.49
C LEU A 164 21.12 -7.88 12.33
N LEU A 165 19.89 -7.44 12.58
CA LEU A 165 18.88 -7.27 11.53
C LEU A 165 19.27 -6.20 10.49
N LYS A 166 20.02 -5.17 10.92
CA LYS A 166 20.58 -4.14 10.02
C LYS A 166 21.66 -4.71 9.10
N ARG A 167 22.50 -5.62 9.60
CA ARG A 167 23.57 -6.29 8.83
C ARG A 167 23.03 -7.45 7.98
N GLU A 168 22.29 -8.34 8.61
CA GLU A 168 21.77 -9.58 8.06
C GLU A 168 20.26 -9.52 7.85
N SER A 169 19.88 -8.88 6.74
CA SER A 169 18.48 -8.62 6.40
C SER A 169 17.61 -9.90 6.26
N ASN A 170 18.24 -11.07 6.12
CA ASN A 170 17.57 -12.36 5.95
C ASN A 170 17.42 -13.17 7.26
N LEU A 171 17.89 -12.68 8.41
CA LEU A 171 17.85 -13.41 9.69
C LEU A 171 16.46 -14.00 9.99
N LEU A 172 15.39 -13.21 9.83
CA LEU A 172 14.00 -13.65 10.07
C LEU A 172 13.45 -14.61 9.00
N SER A 173 14.23 -14.90 7.96
CA SER A 173 13.91 -15.90 6.93
C SER A 173 14.56 -17.25 7.19
N ILE A 174 15.60 -17.31 8.03
CA ILE A 174 16.35 -18.53 8.28
C ILE A 174 15.45 -19.52 9.04
N ASP A 175 15.61 -20.80 8.71
CA ASP A 175 14.95 -21.90 9.39
C ASP A 175 15.62 -22.11 10.76
N LEU A 176 14.84 -21.92 11.83
CA LEU A 176 15.37 -22.02 13.19
C LEU A 176 15.78 -23.45 13.52
N ASP A 177 14.98 -24.44 13.12
CA ASP A 177 15.15 -25.82 13.55
C ASP A 177 16.22 -26.53 12.73
N LYS A 178 16.33 -26.20 11.44
CA LYS A 178 17.30 -26.83 10.53
C LYS A 178 18.66 -26.15 10.47
N VAL A 179 18.73 -24.86 10.78
CA VAL A 179 19.97 -24.09 10.57
C VAL A 179 20.42 -23.42 11.85
N VAL A 180 19.57 -22.59 12.48
CA VAL A 180 20.02 -21.74 13.59
C VAL A 180 20.33 -22.55 14.83
N LYS A 181 19.40 -23.39 15.29
CA LYS A 181 19.56 -24.18 16.53
C LYS A 181 20.76 -25.14 16.43
N PRO A 182 20.94 -25.94 15.37
CA PRO A 182 22.11 -26.81 15.24
C PRO A 182 23.43 -26.02 15.23
N ASN A 183 23.48 -24.88 14.53
CA ASN A 183 24.69 -24.07 14.49
C ASN A 183 25.00 -23.44 15.85
N VAL A 184 23.99 -22.98 16.60
CA VAL A 184 24.20 -22.45 17.96
C VAL A 184 24.73 -23.55 18.89
N VAL A 185 24.21 -24.77 18.81
CA VAL A 185 24.73 -25.90 19.60
C VAL A 185 26.19 -26.17 19.25
N PHE A 186 26.52 -26.29 17.97
CA PHE A 186 27.89 -26.51 17.51
C PHE A 186 28.85 -25.40 17.97
N LEU A 187 28.46 -24.12 17.84
CA LEU A 187 29.31 -22.99 18.27
C LEU A 187 29.57 -23.03 19.79
N ARG A 188 28.57 -23.41 20.59
CA ARG A 188 28.74 -23.61 22.04
C ARG A 188 29.70 -24.76 22.36
N GLU A 189 29.63 -25.86 21.62
CA GLU A 189 30.57 -26.98 21.74
C GLU A 189 32.02 -26.57 21.38
N CYS A 190 32.18 -25.63 20.45
CA CYS A 190 33.48 -25.02 20.12
C CYS A 190 33.96 -23.98 21.16
N GLY A 191 33.22 -23.74 22.24
CA GLY A 191 33.60 -22.81 23.31
C GLY A 191 33.26 -21.35 23.05
N LEU A 192 32.52 -21.02 21.98
CA LEU A 192 32.03 -19.66 21.75
C LEU A 192 30.82 -19.40 22.65
N GLY A 193 30.93 -18.38 23.51
CA GLY A 193 29.81 -17.91 24.31
C GLY A 193 28.75 -17.24 23.45
N ASP A 194 27.49 -17.21 23.92
CA ASP A 194 26.37 -16.56 23.20
C ASP A 194 26.68 -15.09 22.82
N CYS A 195 27.55 -14.42 23.59
CA CYS A 195 28.01 -13.04 23.36
C CYS A 195 29.02 -12.90 22.19
N GLU A 196 29.75 -13.95 21.82
CA GLU A 196 30.76 -13.97 20.74
C GLU A 196 30.17 -14.38 19.39
N ILE A 197 28.94 -14.91 19.39
CA ILE A 197 28.14 -15.16 18.18
C ILE A 197 27.65 -13.82 17.57
N LEU A 198 27.77 -12.72 18.31
CA LEU A 198 27.48 -11.38 17.83
C LEU A 198 28.65 -10.87 16.97
N PRO A 199 28.42 -10.44 15.72
CA PRO A 199 29.41 -9.67 15.00
C PRO A 199 29.67 -8.35 15.74
N SER A 200 30.93 -8.05 15.98
CA SER A 200 31.43 -6.71 16.34
C SER A 200 30.90 -5.66 15.37
#